data_AF-A0A3B8LM06-F1
#
_entry.id   AF-A0A3B8LM06-F1
#
_cell.length_a   1.000
_cell.length_b   1.000
_cell.length_c   1.000
_cell.angle_alpha   90.00
_cell.angle_beta   90.00
_cell.angle_gamma   90.00
#
_symmetry.space_group_name_H-M   'P 1'
#
loop_
_entity.id
_entity.type
_entity.pdbx_description
1 polymer ?
#
loop_
_entity_poly.entity_id
_entity_poly.type
_entity_poly.pdbx_seq_one_letter_code
_entity_poly.pdbx_strand_id
1 'polypeptide(L)'
;MKIPKQYAHMAVEVTARRVQDMRTGEHKAADIEQAATRPTAERHAIENFFERGLQNEIDPLPGLQYDDINQTRKALHQELRDVDIDGDGIDAIERKMMSKAGQVALALAEQMMAQEPVQAMTTQQLKDLSPEETMQTIRQAATDHVELGYSVARAVMFAHIDNQEGSVDGVYTGREVDDVVGIPENVHQMNTEHTWPKSRGVKHTPAVSDLHHLFPTDKETNTRRASYPFGIVQEAKWQDGKSKLGYSEHGHIVFEPPKEHRGDIARALFYVASAYDLEMIEGEPEILLQWHKDDPVNAEESARNDEISRFQRNRNPFVDHPDLAEKLIEQIHVKRAPDFMHARS
;
A
#
# COMPACT_ATOMS: atom_id res chain seq x y z
N MET A 1 14.58 24.42 -6.94
CA MET A 1 14.54 23.29 -6.00
C MET A 1 14.94 22.08 -6.82
N LYS A 2 15.90 21.29 -6.35
CA LYS A 2 16.27 20.04 -7.03
C LYS A 2 15.22 18.97 -6.68
N ILE A 3 14.80 18.16 -7.66
CA ILE A 3 13.78 17.11 -7.45
C ILE A 3 14.50 15.75 -7.40
N PRO A 4 14.41 14.98 -6.32
CA PRO A 4 15.06 13.67 -6.28
C PRO A 4 14.46 12.74 -7.35
N LYS A 5 15.33 11.96 -8.01
CA LYS A 5 14.97 11.09 -9.15
C LYS A 5 13.81 10.16 -8.84
N GLN A 6 13.76 9.65 -7.62
CA GLN A 6 12.74 8.73 -7.14
C GLN A 6 11.32 9.34 -7.20
N TYR A 7 11.15 10.62 -6.84
CA TYR A 7 9.86 11.31 -6.96
C TYR A 7 9.47 11.57 -8.41
N ALA A 8 10.44 11.81 -9.28
CA ALA A 8 10.20 11.98 -10.71
C ALA A 8 9.68 10.67 -11.33
N HIS A 9 10.30 9.54 -11.01
CA HIS A 9 9.86 8.22 -11.47
C HIS A 9 8.47 7.86 -10.93
N MET A 10 8.19 8.16 -9.66
CA MET A 10 6.86 8.00 -9.08
C MET A 10 5.81 8.83 -9.85
N ALA A 11 6.11 10.08 -10.18
CA ALA A 11 5.19 10.95 -10.90
C ALA A 11 4.94 10.50 -12.36
N VAL A 12 5.88 9.78 -12.99
CA VAL A 12 5.66 9.14 -14.30
C VAL A 12 4.54 8.09 -14.19
N GLU A 13 4.52 7.27 -13.15
CA GLU A 13 3.48 6.26 -12.94
C GLU A 13 2.11 6.92 -12.65
N VAL A 14 2.08 8.00 -11.85
CA VAL A 14 0.84 8.78 -11.63
C VAL A 14 0.33 9.38 -12.93
N THR A 15 1.23 9.96 -13.73
CA THR A 15 0.88 10.56 -15.02
C THR A 15 0.34 9.49 -15.98
N ALA A 16 0.99 8.32 -16.05
CA ALA A 16 0.56 7.20 -16.89
C ALA A 16 -0.82 6.67 -16.47
N ARG A 17 -1.09 6.54 -15.16
CA ARG A 17 -2.41 6.13 -14.65
C ARG A 17 -3.49 7.15 -15.01
N ARG A 18 -3.25 8.45 -14.79
CA ARG A 18 -4.20 9.50 -15.18
C ARG A 18 -4.53 9.47 -16.66
N VAL A 19 -3.53 9.27 -17.53
CA VAL A 19 -3.75 9.13 -18.97
C VAL A 19 -4.56 7.88 -19.29
N GLN A 20 -4.31 6.77 -18.59
CA GLN A 20 -5.10 5.54 -18.72
C GLN A 20 -6.57 5.79 -18.35
N ASP A 21 -6.82 6.44 -17.22
CA ASP A 21 -8.18 6.75 -16.75
C ASP A 21 -8.93 7.66 -17.75
N MET A 22 -8.24 8.64 -18.34
CA MET A 22 -8.79 9.50 -19.40
C MET A 22 -9.06 8.73 -20.70
N ARG A 23 -8.19 7.77 -21.06
CA ARG A 23 -8.33 6.99 -22.31
C ARG A 23 -9.45 5.95 -22.22
N THR A 24 -9.59 5.29 -21.08
CA THR A 24 -10.60 4.24 -20.94
C THR A 24 -11.98 4.83 -20.71
N GLY A 25 -12.12 6.00 -20.07
CA GLY A 25 -13.43 6.58 -19.74
C GLY A 25 -14.32 5.67 -18.87
N GLU A 26 -13.80 4.51 -18.46
CA GLU A 26 -14.56 3.35 -17.99
C GLU A 26 -14.61 3.24 -16.47
N HIS A 27 -13.78 3.97 -15.73
CA HIS A 27 -13.89 4.01 -14.28
C HIS A 27 -15.11 4.84 -13.83
N LYS A 28 -15.54 5.85 -14.60
CA LYS A 28 -16.80 6.55 -14.29
C LYS A 28 -18.03 5.66 -14.53
N ALA A 29 -18.08 4.89 -15.61
CA ALA A 29 -19.27 4.13 -15.96
C ALA A 29 -19.42 2.83 -15.14
N ALA A 30 -18.33 2.07 -14.94
CA ALA A 30 -18.37 0.81 -14.20
C ALA A 30 -18.58 1.02 -12.69
N ASP A 31 -18.00 2.08 -12.12
CA ASP A 31 -18.18 2.40 -10.69
C ASP A 31 -19.55 3.03 -10.41
N ILE A 32 -20.12 3.81 -11.35
CA ILE A 32 -21.51 4.30 -11.25
C ILE A 32 -22.52 3.17 -11.43
N GLU A 33 -22.27 2.21 -12.34
CA GLU A 33 -23.15 1.06 -12.55
C GLU A 33 -23.11 0.07 -11.37
N GLN A 34 -21.96 -0.12 -10.72
CA GLN A 34 -21.88 -0.84 -9.44
C GLN A 34 -22.48 -0.04 -8.28
N ALA A 35 -22.29 1.28 -8.22
CA ALA A 35 -22.87 2.14 -7.19
C ALA A 35 -24.41 2.26 -7.30
N ALA A 36 -25.00 1.98 -8.46
CA ALA A 36 -26.45 1.92 -8.64
C ALA A 36 -27.12 0.78 -7.85
N THR A 37 -26.35 -0.20 -7.39
CA THR A 37 -26.83 -1.31 -6.52
C THR A 37 -26.64 -1.05 -5.03
N ARG A 38 -25.98 0.07 -4.65
CA ARG A 38 -25.64 0.42 -3.27
C ARG A 38 -26.61 1.46 -2.66
N PRO A 39 -26.72 1.54 -1.32
CA PRO A 39 -27.58 2.52 -0.65
C PRO A 39 -27.26 3.97 -1.05
N THR A 40 -28.29 4.83 -1.08
CA THR A 40 -28.23 6.20 -1.64
C THR A 40 -27.16 7.10 -1.01
N ALA A 41 -26.78 6.87 0.24
CA ALA A 41 -25.73 7.63 0.93
C ALA A 41 -24.32 7.30 0.39
N GLU A 42 -24.03 6.03 0.11
CA GLU A 42 -22.76 5.58 -0.46
C GLU A 42 -22.61 6.03 -1.92
N ARG A 43 -23.71 6.03 -2.68
CA ARG A 43 -23.74 6.56 -4.04
C ARG A 43 -23.37 8.04 -4.08
N HIS A 44 -23.91 8.86 -3.18
CA HIS A 44 -23.57 10.28 -3.09
C HIS A 44 -22.13 10.50 -2.61
N ALA A 45 -21.56 9.62 -1.77
CA ALA A 45 -20.15 9.70 -1.37
C ALA A 45 -19.21 9.45 -2.56
N ILE A 46 -19.52 8.45 -3.39
CA ILE A 46 -18.78 8.11 -4.61
C ILE A 46 -18.91 9.22 -5.67
N GLU A 47 -20.11 9.75 -5.89
CA GLU A 47 -20.34 10.86 -6.83
C GLU A 47 -19.61 12.14 -6.38
N ASN A 48 -19.64 12.47 -5.08
CA ASN A 48 -18.91 13.61 -4.51
C ASN A 48 -17.38 13.41 -4.53
N PHE A 49 -16.89 12.16 -4.42
CA PHE A 49 -15.47 11.82 -4.52
C PHE A 49 -14.90 12.14 -5.91
N PHE A 50 -15.62 11.77 -6.97
CA PHE A 50 -15.22 12.10 -8.34
C PHE A 50 -15.27 13.60 -8.64
N GLU A 51 -16.25 14.32 -8.08
CA GLU A 51 -16.34 15.77 -8.25
C GLU A 51 -15.23 16.53 -7.51
N ARG A 52 -14.84 16.11 -6.30
CA ARG A 52 -13.75 16.75 -5.54
C ARG A 52 -12.36 16.48 -6.13
N GLY A 53 -12.12 15.29 -6.69
CA GLY A 53 -10.86 14.98 -7.39
C GLY A 53 -10.66 15.81 -8.66
N LEU A 54 -11.76 16.16 -9.34
CA LEU A 54 -11.76 17.01 -10.54
C LEU A 54 -11.75 18.51 -10.22
N GLN A 55 -12.31 18.93 -9.07
CA GLN A 55 -12.32 20.33 -8.62
C GLN A 55 -10.95 20.84 -8.11
N ASN A 56 -10.02 19.95 -7.76
CA ASN A 56 -8.67 20.31 -7.33
C ASN A 56 -7.69 20.65 -8.49
N GLU A 57 -8.17 21.30 -9.55
CA GLU A 57 -7.38 21.89 -10.65
C GLU A 57 -6.20 21.04 -11.18
N ILE A 58 -6.41 19.74 -11.39
CA ILE A 58 -5.58 19.01 -12.36
C ILE A 58 -6.20 19.30 -13.72
N ASP A 59 -5.83 20.45 -14.28
CA ASP A 59 -6.13 20.87 -15.64
C ASP A 59 -5.89 19.68 -16.61
N PRO A 60 -6.76 19.38 -17.58
CA PRO A 60 -6.44 18.46 -18.68
C PRO A 60 -5.19 18.98 -19.41
N LEU A 61 -4.02 18.48 -18.98
CA LEU A 61 -2.72 19.02 -19.34
C LEU A 61 -2.54 19.08 -20.87
N PRO A 62 -2.27 20.26 -21.44
CA PRO A 62 -2.04 20.42 -22.87
C PRO A 62 -0.66 19.85 -23.25
N GLY A 63 -0.64 18.75 -24.04
CA GLY A 63 0.53 18.36 -24.83
C GLY A 63 1.00 16.90 -24.83
N LEU A 64 0.33 15.96 -24.16
CA LEU A 64 0.65 14.52 -24.29
C LEU A 64 -0.03 13.94 -25.54
N GLN A 65 0.74 13.34 -26.46
CA GLN A 65 0.17 12.53 -27.54
C GLN A 65 -0.07 11.09 -27.05
N TYR A 66 -1.24 10.55 -27.38
CA TYR A 66 -1.94 9.50 -26.63
C TYR A 66 -1.77 8.06 -27.16
N ASP A 67 -0.99 7.87 -28.23
CA ASP A 67 -1.16 6.69 -29.08
C ASP A 67 -0.62 5.37 -28.48
N ASP A 68 0.28 5.43 -27.48
CA ASP A 68 0.61 4.29 -26.59
C ASP A 68 1.11 4.76 -25.21
N ILE A 69 0.26 4.58 -24.19
CA ILE A 69 0.56 4.93 -22.78
C ILE A 69 1.81 4.20 -22.27
N ASN A 70 1.98 2.93 -22.63
CA ASN A 70 3.12 2.14 -22.15
C ASN A 70 4.42 2.60 -22.81
N GLN A 71 4.37 2.95 -24.09
CA GLN A 71 5.51 3.53 -24.79
C GLN A 71 5.88 4.89 -24.22
N THR A 72 4.90 5.75 -23.97
CA THR A 72 5.08 7.07 -23.36
C THR A 72 5.69 6.94 -21.96
N ARG A 73 5.15 6.04 -21.13
CA ARG A 73 5.67 5.75 -19.79
C ARG A 73 7.12 5.28 -19.83
N LYS A 74 7.45 4.33 -20.72
CA LYS A 74 8.83 3.83 -20.89
C LYS A 74 9.78 4.93 -21.35
N ALA A 75 9.34 5.77 -22.30
CA ALA A 75 10.13 6.89 -22.78
C ALA A 75 10.43 7.90 -21.67
N LEU A 76 9.43 8.22 -20.82
CA LEU A 76 9.62 9.12 -19.68
C LEU A 76 10.57 8.55 -18.63
N HIS A 77 10.47 7.26 -18.31
CA HIS A 77 11.42 6.62 -17.40
C HIS A 77 12.84 6.61 -17.98
N GLN A 78 13.00 6.39 -19.29
CA GLN A 78 14.30 6.46 -19.94
C GLN A 78 14.86 7.87 -19.89
N GLU A 79 14.04 8.87 -20.23
CA GLU A 79 14.41 10.28 -20.18
C GLU A 79 14.91 10.69 -18.79
N LEU A 80 14.21 10.29 -17.72
CA LEU A 80 14.64 10.52 -16.33
C LEU A 80 15.91 9.77 -15.95
N ARG A 81 16.15 8.58 -16.53
CA ARG A 81 17.39 7.83 -16.29
C ARG A 81 18.60 8.52 -16.89
N ASP A 82 18.43 9.12 -18.06
CA ASP A 82 19.48 9.75 -18.87
C ASP A 82 19.84 11.18 -18.41
N VAL A 83 19.04 11.78 -17.52
CA VAL A 83 19.45 13.02 -16.83
C VAL A 83 20.61 12.67 -15.90
N ASP A 84 21.76 13.31 -16.12
CA ASP A 84 22.91 13.26 -15.21
C ASP A 84 22.53 14.04 -13.96
N ILE A 85 22.66 13.42 -12.80
CA ILE A 85 22.20 14.01 -11.56
C ILE A 85 23.32 13.80 -10.55
N ASP A 86 24.01 14.87 -10.21
CA ASP A 86 24.73 14.93 -8.95
C ASP A 86 23.73 14.58 -7.85
N GLY A 87 24.12 13.83 -6.80
CA GLY A 87 23.23 13.19 -5.80
C GLY A 87 22.18 14.06 -5.08
N ASP A 88 22.02 15.32 -5.46
CA ASP A 88 21.04 16.27 -4.95
C ASP A 88 19.73 16.39 -5.76
N GLY A 89 19.58 15.74 -6.93
CA GLY A 89 18.33 15.77 -7.73
C GLY A 89 18.33 16.68 -8.97
N ILE A 90 17.24 16.64 -9.75
CA ILE A 90 17.09 17.29 -11.07
C ILE A 90 16.97 18.81 -10.94
N ASP A 91 17.82 19.56 -11.63
CA ASP A 91 17.88 21.02 -11.59
C ASP A 91 16.98 21.74 -12.63
N ALA A 92 16.94 23.08 -12.58
CA ALA A 92 16.06 23.87 -13.45
C ALA A 92 16.49 23.93 -14.92
N ILE A 93 17.76 23.69 -15.23
CA ILE A 93 18.30 23.65 -16.60
C ILE A 93 17.96 22.30 -17.22
N GLU A 94 18.26 21.22 -16.51
CA GLU A 94 17.91 19.84 -16.89
C GLU A 94 16.41 19.71 -17.14
N ARG A 95 15.59 20.28 -16.24
CA ARG A 95 14.13 20.31 -16.39
C ARG A 95 13.67 20.94 -17.71
N LYS A 96 14.36 21.98 -18.18
CA LYS A 96 14.02 22.66 -19.44
C LYS A 96 14.45 21.87 -20.67
N MET A 97 15.42 20.97 -20.54
CA MET A 97 15.86 20.08 -21.61
C MET A 97 14.92 18.88 -21.80
N MET A 98 14.10 18.58 -20.79
CA MET A 98 13.10 17.53 -20.86
C MET A 98 11.96 17.82 -21.82
N SER A 99 11.33 16.75 -22.30
CA SER A 99 10.07 16.75 -23.03
C SER A 99 8.96 17.43 -22.22
N LYS A 100 7.91 17.89 -22.92
CA LYS A 100 6.76 18.51 -22.24
C LYS A 100 6.11 17.56 -21.23
N ALA A 101 6.04 16.27 -21.55
CA ALA A 101 5.54 15.24 -20.67
C ALA A 101 6.45 15.03 -19.45
N GLY A 102 7.78 15.06 -19.62
CA GLY A 102 8.74 15.03 -18.52
C GLY A 102 8.62 16.20 -17.56
N GLN A 103 8.46 17.42 -18.10
CA GLN A 103 8.21 18.62 -17.29
C GLN A 103 6.91 18.53 -16.46
N VAL A 104 5.86 17.94 -17.03
CA VAL A 104 4.58 17.71 -16.34
C VAL A 104 4.73 16.70 -15.21
N ALA A 105 5.40 15.57 -15.47
CA ALA A 105 5.68 14.57 -14.43
C ALA A 105 6.48 15.20 -13.28
N LEU A 106 7.47 16.04 -13.57
CA LEU A 106 8.21 16.72 -12.53
C LEU A 106 7.38 17.74 -11.74
N ALA A 107 6.45 18.46 -12.37
CA ALA A 107 5.59 19.40 -11.66
C ALA A 107 4.65 18.66 -10.69
N LEU A 108 4.18 17.48 -11.10
CA LEU A 108 3.41 16.59 -10.25
C LEU A 108 4.23 16.05 -9.08
N ALA A 109 5.51 15.70 -9.30
CA ALA A 109 6.43 15.30 -8.24
C ALA A 109 6.57 16.39 -7.17
N GLU A 110 6.72 17.67 -7.56
CA GLU A 110 6.77 18.80 -6.63
C GLU A 110 5.48 18.94 -5.81
N GLN A 111 4.33 18.81 -6.48
CA GLN A 111 3.03 18.87 -5.80
C GLN A 111 2.87 17.73 -4.79
N MET A 112 3.33 16.52 -5.14
CA MET A 112 3.29 15.36 -4.24
C MET A 112 4.21 15.57 -3.02
N MET A 113 5.43 16.08 -3.22
CA MET A 113 6.38 16.40 -2.12
C MET A 113 5.87 17.48 -1.18
N ALA A 114 5.03 18.40 -1.66
CA ALA A 114 4.49 19.50 -0.85
C ALA A 114 3.28 19.09 0.02
N GLN A 115 2.79 17.84 -0.07
CA GLN A 115 1.62 17.41 0.69
C GLN A 115 2.00 17.06 2.13
N GLU A 116 1.31 17.70 3.08
CA GLU A 116 1.41 17.35 4.49
C GLU A 116 0.58 16.10 4.83
N PRO A 117 1.01 15.28 5.80
CA PRO A 117 0.24 14.13 6.28
C PRO A 117 -1.16 14.56 6.74
N VAL A 118 -2.17 13.70 6.55
CA VAL A 118 -3.45 13.93 7.23
C VAL A 118 -3.28 13.70 8.73
N GLN A 119 -4.02 14.46 9.54
CA GLN A 119 -3.99 14.29 10.99
C GLN A 119 -4.67 12.99 11.40
N ALA A 120 -4.06 12.29 12.36
CA ALA A 120 -4.71 11.18 13.04
C ALA A 120 -5.96 11.66 13.79
N MET A 121 -6.94 10.76 13.92
CA MET A 121 -8.01 10.96 14.89
C MET A 121 -7.40 11.17 16.27
N THR A 122 -7.96 12.05 17.08
CA THR A 122 -7.48 12.25 18.45
C THR A 122 -7.90 11.07 19.33
N THR A 123 -7.10 10.77 20.35
CA THR A 123 -7.45 9.74 21.33
C THR A 123 -8.79 10.05 22.01
N GLN A 124 -9.12 11.34 22.21
CA GLN A 124 -10.41 11.73 22.77
C GLN A 124 -11.57 11.38 21.84
N GLN A 125 -11.45 11.68 20.54
CA GLN A 125 -12.46 11.30 19.55
C GLN A 125 -12.72 9.79 19.53
N LEU A 126 -11.69 8.95 19.71
CA LEU A 126 -11.84 7.49 19.69
C LEU A 126 -12.35 6.91 21.02
N LYS A 127 -12.04 7.54 22.15
CA LYS A 127 -12.54 7.13 23.48
C LYS A 127 -14.04 7.30 23.63
N ASP A 128 -14.60 8.30 22.98
CA ASP A 128 -16.02 8.63 23.08
C ASP A 128 -16.91 7.72 22.19
N LEU A 129 -16.31 6.90 21.31
CA LEU A 129 -17.02 5.99 20.41
C LEU A 129 -17.15 4.58 21.00
N SER A 130 -18.30 3.93 20.76
CA SER A 130 -18.44 2.48 20.96
C SER A 130 -17.50 1.69 20.02
N PRO A 131 -17.23 0.40 20.28
CA PRO A 131 -16.52 -0.46 19.33
C PRO A 131 -17.14 -0.45 17.92
N GLU A 132 -18.47 -0.52 17.82
CA GLU A 132 -19.21 -0.50 16.56
C GLU A 132 -19.06 0.84 15.83
N GLU A 133 -19.21 1.96 16.55
CA GLU A 133 -19.02 3.31 15.99
C GLU A 133 -17.57 3.54 15.54
N THR A 134 -16.61 2.97 16.29
CA THR A 134 -15.19 2.99 15.91
C THR A 134 -14.99 2.22 14.60
N MET A 135 -15.52 1.01 14.46
CA MET A 135 -15.45 0.22 13.22
C MET A 135 -16.05 0.96 12.02
N GLN A 136 -17.21 1.59 12.20
CA GLN A 136 -17.82 2.41 11.15
C GLN A 136 -16.93 3.58 10.73
N THR A 137 -16.28 4.23 11.70
CA THR A 137 -15.35 5.34 11.41
C THR A 137 -14.13 4.87 10.61
N ILE A 138 -13.56 3.70 10.97
CA ILE A 138 -12.43 3.11 10.23
C ILE A 138 -12.83 2.78 8.79
N ARG A 139 -14.01 2.18 8.58
CA ARG A 139 -14.55 1.85 7.25
C ARG A 139 -14.80 3.10 6.40
N GLN A 140 -15.32 4.16 7.02
CA GLN A 140 -15.54 5.43 6.34
C GLN A 140 -14.22 6.06 5.89
N ALA A 141 -13.21 6.09 6.77
CA ALA A 141 -11.88 6.61 6.42
C ALA A 141 -11.23 5.83 5.26
N ALA A 142 -11.44 4.51 5.20
CA ALA A 142 -10.97 3.69 4.10
C ALA A 142 -11.81 3.82 2.81
N THR A 143 -13.02 4.39 2.88
CA THR A 143 -13.82 4.73 1.69
C THR A 143 -13.42 6.09 1.14
N ASP A 144 -13.06 7.04 2.01
CA ASP A 144 -12.73 8.42 1.64
C ASP A 144 -11.26 8.61 1.18
N HIS A 145 -10.46 7.56 1.21
CA HIS A 145 -9.04 7.65 0.84
C HIS A 145 -8.83 7.82 -0.67
N VAL A 146 -7.70 8.40 -1.04
CA VAL A 146 -7.26 8.54 -2.43
C VAL A 146 -6.76 7.20 -2.95
N GLU A 147 -7.57 6.54 -3.78
CA GLU A 147 -7.15 5.36 -4.53
C GLU A 147 -6.05 5.73 -5.54
N LEU A 148 -4.82 5.29 -5.28
CA LEU A 148 -3.69 5.52 -6.20
C LEU A 148 -3.72 4.57 -7.41
N GLY A 149 -4.33 3.40 -7.23
CA GLY A 149 -4.22 2.30 -8.17
C GLY A 149 -2.91 1.52 -8.03
N TYR A 150 -2.92 0.28 -8.52
CA TYR A 150 -1.88 -0.70 -8.18
C TYR A 150 -0.46 -0.31 -8.59
N SER A 151 -0.26 0.19 -9.82
CA SER A 151 1.07 0.60 -10.29
C SER A 151 1.60 1.80 -9.53
N VAL A 152 0.77 2.82 -9.32
CA VAL A 152 1.16 4.04 -8.60
C VAL A 152 1.49 3.73 -7.15
N ALA A 153 0.66 2.96 -6.45
CA ALA A 153 0.93 2.55 -5.07
C ALA A 153 2.31 1.89 -4.96
N ARG A 154 2.61 0.91 -5.83
CA ARG A 154 3.92 0.26 -5.85
C ARG A 154 5.07 1.22 -6.14
N ALA A 155 4.86 2.19 -7.03
CA ALA A 155 5.86 3.20 -7.33
C ALA A 155 6.14 4.08 -6.11
N VAL A 156 5.10 4.54 -5.42
CA VAL A 156 5.22 5.31 -4.17
C VAL A 156 5.96 4.50 -3.10
N MET A 157 5.60 3.22 -2.96
CA MET A 157 6.22 2.29 -2.00
C MET A 157 7.74 2.16 -2.25
N PHE A 158 8.13 1.75 -3.46
CA PHE A 158 9.53 1.47 -3.79
C PHE A 158 10.40 2.69 -4.08
N ALA A 159 9.81 3.81 -4.50
CA ALA A 159 10.56 5.02 -4.81
C ALA A 159 10.62 6.00 -3.63
N HIS A 160 9.82 5.82 -2.59
CA HIS A 160 9.74 6.85 -1.55
C HIS A 160 9.51 6.29 -0.16
N ILE A 161 8.39 5.62 0.08
CA ILE A 161 7.98 5.25 1.44
C ILE A 161 8.96 4.26 2.08
N ASP A 162 9.35 3.24 1.34
CA ASP A 162 10.23 2.17 1.83
C ASP A 162 11.62 2.26 1.19
N ASN A 163 12.03 3.45 0.74
CA ASN A 163 13.29 3.70 0.05
C ASN A 163 14.19 4.64 0.85
N GLN A 164 15.34 4.12 1.27
CA GLN A 164 16.36 4.84 2.01
C GLN A 164 17.52 5.15 1.07
N GLU A 165 17.52 6.36 0.49
CA GLU A 165 18.61 6.85 -0.38
C GLU A 165 18.96 5.93 -1.57
N GLY A 166 17.95 5.27 -2.16
CA GLY A 166 18.11 4.32 -3.26
C GLY A 166 18.19 2.86 -2.81
N SER A 167 18.24 2.59 -1.51
CA SER A 167 18.21 1.23 -0.95
C SER A 167 16.80 0.87 -0.47
N VAL A 168 16.37 -0.37 -0.72
CA VAL A 168 15.10 -0.93 -0.23
C VAL A 168 15.35 -2.29 0.43
N ASP A 169 14.83 -2.46 1.65
CA ASP A 169 14.91 -3.70 2.41
C ASP A 169 13.63 -4.54 2.32
N GLY A 170 13.79 -5.86 2.15
CA GLY A 170 12.68 -6.79 2.14
C GLY A 170 12.24 -7.17 3.56
N VAL A 171 10.98 -6.92 3.91
CA VAL A 171 10.47 -7.04 5.30
C VAL A 171 10.55 -8.45 5.91
N TYR A 172 10.68 -9.49 5.08
CA TYR A 172 10.72 -10.88 5.55
C TYR A 172 12.13 -11.45 5.71
N THR A 173 13.08 -11.04 4.89
CA THR A 173 14.45 -11.61 4.90
C THR A 173 15.50 -10.60 5.31
N GLY A 174 15.20 -9.30 5.27
CA GLY A 174 16.18 -8.22 5.39
C GLY A 174 17.13 -8.16 4.20
N ARG A 175 16.76 -8.74 3.05
CA ARG A 175 17.55 -8.63 1.82
C ARG A 175 17.39 -7.22 1.27
N GLU A 176 18.52 -6.54 1.15
CA GLU A 176 18.63 -5.20 0.60
C GLU A 176 18.76 -5.23 -0.94
N VAL A 177 18.21 -4.22 -1.60
CA VAL A 177 18.43 -3.94 -3.02
C VAL A 177 18.72 -2.45 -3.19
N ASP A 178 19.92 -2.15 -3.70
CA ASP A 178 20.39 -0.80 -4.02
C ASP A 178 19.89 -0.31 -5.39
N ASP A 179 20.17 0.96 -5.69
CA ASP A 179 19.88 1.63 -6.96
C ASP A 179 18.38 1.61 -7.34
N VAL A 180 17.50 1.52 -6.35
CA VAL A 180 16.05 1.55 -6.53
C VAL A 180 15.60 2.99 -6.73
N VAL A 181 15.13 3.28 -7.94
CA VAL A 181 14.57 4.59 -8.31
C VAL A 181 13.07 4.56 -8.61
N GLY A 182 12.45 3.38 -8.46
CA GLY A 182 11.08 3.12 -8.90
C GLY A 182 10.69 1.66 -8.65
N ILE A 183 9.63 1.19 -9.31
CA ILE A 183 9.27 -0.23 -9.23
C ILE A 183 10.41 -1.07 -9.82
N PRO A 184 11.00 -2.02 -9.07
CA PRO A 184 12.06 -2.87 -9.59
C PRO A 184 11.58 -3.69 -10.80
N GLU A 185 12.24 -3.53 -11.95
CA GLU A 185 11.86 -4.16 -13.22
C GLU A 185 12.37 -5.61 -13.33
N ASN A 186 13.40 -5.97 -12.57
CA ASN A 186 14.01 -7.28 -12.62
C ASN A 186 13.26 -8.28 -11.73
N VAL A 187 12.82 -9.37 -12.37
CA VAL A 187 12.08 -10.49 -11.79
C VAL A 187 12.82 -11.30 -10.72
N HIS A 188 13.98 -10.85 -10.24
CA HIS A 188 14.86 -11.58 -9.32
C HIS A 188 15.21 -10.83 -8.03
N GLN A 189 14.83 -9.56 -7.89
CA GLN A 189 15.27 -8.73 -6.75
C GLN A 189 14.14 -8.53 -5.74
N MET A 190 13.13 -7.71 -6.05
CA MET A 190 12.04 -7.38 -5.14
C MET A 190 10.66 -7.62 -5.76
N ASN A 191 9.68 -7.85 -4.90
CA ASN A 191 8.27 -7.92 -5.21
C ASN A 191 7.45 -7.15 -4.14
N THR A 192 6.20 -6.87 -4.45
CA THR A 192 5.25 -6.30 -3.50
C THR A 192 4.54 -7.43 -2.77
N GLU A 193 4.74 -7.50 -1.46
CA GLU A 193 3.98 -8.33 -0.54
C GLU A 193 2.59 -7.76 -0.36
N HIS A 194 1.56 -8.61 -0.49
CA HIS A 194 0.22 -8.31 -0.02
C HIS A 194 0.05 -9.00 1.33
N THR A 195 0.36 -8.30 2.43
CA THR A 195 0.32 -8.89 3.77
C THR A 195 -1.06 -9.46 4.08
N TRP A 196 -2.13 -8.82 3.60
CA TRP A 196 -3.40 -9.53 3.40
C TRP A 196 -3.43 -10.19 2.01
N PRO A 197 -3.46 -11.54 1.90
CA PRO A 197 -3.42 -12.20 0.59
C PRO A 197 -4.55 -11.77 -0.35
N LYS A 198 -4.24 -11.47 -1.62
CA LYS A 198 -5.25 -11.14 -2.66
C LYS A 198 -6.36 -12.19 -2.79
N SER A 199 -6.02 -13.46 -2.58
CA SER A 199 -6.98 -14.57 -2.62
C SER A 199 -8.05 -14.47 -1.52
N ARG A 200 -7.85 -13.64 -0.49
CA ARG A 200 -8.74 -13.43 0.65
C ARG A 200 -9.61 -12.16 0.54
N GLY A 201 -9.90 -11.70 -0.69
CA GLY A 201 -10.93 -10.67 -0.93
C GLY A 201 -10.42 -9.32 -1.42
N VAL A 202 -9.12 -9.04 -1.35
CA VAL A 202 -8.52 -7.77 -1.80
C VAL A 202 -8.09 -7.82 -3.27
N LYS A 203 -9.01 -8.18 -4.18
CA LYS A 203 -8.71 -8.38 -5.61
C LYS A 203 -8.79 -7.11 -6.44
N HIS A 204 -9.56 -6.14 -5.97
CA HIS A 204 -9.85 -4.91 -6.68
C HIS A 204 -9.46 -3.72 -5.84
N THR A 205 -9.38 -2.58 -6.52
CA THR A 205 -9.23 -1.31 -5.83
C THR A 205 -10.51 -1.00 -5.03
N PRO A 206 -10.39 -0.29 -3.91
CA PRO A 206 -9.16 0.35 -3.46
C PRO A 206 -8.23 -0.57 -2.63
N ALA A 207 -8.76 -1.68 -2.07
CA ALA A 207 -8.02 -2.55 -1.16
C ALA A 207 -6.73 -3.14 -1.74
N VAL A 208 -6.72 -3.63 -2.99
CA VAL A 208 -5.53 -4.24 -3.61
C VAL A 208 -4.32 -3.30 -3.71
N SER A 209 -4.58 -2.00 -3.65
CA SER A 209 -3.59 -0.92 -3.77
C SER A 209 -3.35 -0.15 -2.48
N ASP A 210 -3.95 -0.53 -1.35
CA ASP A 210 -3.77 0.19 -0.09
C ASP A 210 -2.40 -0.10 0.54
N LEU A 211 -1.55 0.92 0.63
CA LEU A 211 -0.16 0.84 1.09
C LEU A 211 -0.04 0.42 2.56
N HIS A 212 -1.10 0.54 3.35
CA HIS A 212 -1.10 0.06 4.75
C HIS A 212 -0.94 -1.46 4.89
N HIS A 213 -1.09 -2.21 3.79
CA HIS A 213 -0.84 -3.66 3.77
C HIS A 213 0.12 -4.13 2.67
N LEU A 214 0.76 -3.20 1.96
CA LEU A 214 1.76 -3.50 0.92
C LEU A 214 3.14 -3.25 1.48
N PHE A 215 4.05 -4.20 1.30
CA PHE A 215 5.44 -4.08 1.77
C PHE A 215 6.43 -4.59 0.72
N PRO A 216 7.67 -4.08 0.69
CA PRO A 216 8.74 -4.69 -0.10
C PRO A 216 9.14 -6.05 0.46
N THR A 217 9.34 -7.03 -0.42
CA THR A 217 9.91 -8.33 -0.06
C THR A 217 10.66 -8.89 -1.23
N ASP A 218 11.64 -9.76 -1.00
CA ASP A 218 12.24 -10.51 -2.08
C ASP A 218 11.21 -11.48 -2.70
N LYS A 219 11.35 -11.74 -4.01
CA LYS A 219 10.38 -12.51 -4.78
C LYS A 219 10.30 -13.98 -4.38
N GLU A 220 11.42 -14.59 -4.00
CA GLU A 220 11.41 -15.99 -3.57
C GLU A 220 10.58 -16.12 -2.30
N THR A 221 10.86 -15.30 -1.29
CA THR A 221 10.13 -15.32 -0.03
C THR A 221 8.66 -15.01 -0.23
N ASN A 222 8.30 -14.03 -1.05
CA ASN A 222 6.90 -13.77 -1.42
C ASN A 222 6.21 -15.00 -2.02
N THR A 223 6.91 -15.70 -2.92
CA THR A 223 6.41 -16.94 -3.54
C THR A 223 6.23 -18.06 -2.50
N ARG A 224 7.15 -18.17 -1.53
CA ARG A 224 7.07 -19.15 -0.42
C ARG A 224 5.94 -18.82 0.55
N ARG A 225 5.79 -17.55 0.91
CA ARG A 225 4.74 -17.04 1.80
C ARG A 225 3.36 -17.35 1.23
N ALA A 226 3.18 -17.16 -0.08
CA ALA A 226 1.95 -17.46 -0.79
C ALA A 226 0.71 -16.83 -0.12
N SER A 227 -0.26 -17.64 0.29
CA SER A 227 -1.42 -17.22 1.08
C SER A 227 -1.50 -17.96 2.42
N TYR A 228 -0.38 -18.50 2.91
CA TYR A 228 -0.35 -19.21 4.18
C TYR A 228 -0.63 -18.24 5.33
N PRO A 229 -1.39 -18.69 6.36
CA PRO A 229 -1.61 -17.88 7.55
C PRO A 229 -0.28 -17.65 8.26
N PHE A 230 -0.19 -16.53 8.95
CA PHE A 230 0.94 -16.26 9.80
C PHE A 230 0.87 -17.11 11.07
N GLY A 231 2.02 -17.60 11.54
CA GLY A 231 2.08 -18.52 12.68
C GLY A 231 3.49 -18.75 13.17
N ILE A 232 3.62 -19.45 14.30
CA ILE A 232 4.92 -19.94 14.77
C ILE A 232 5.23 -21.27 14.11
N VAL A 233 6.40 -21.38 13.47
CA VAL A 233 6.86 -22.60 12.83
C VAL A 233 7.60 -23.45 13.87
N GLN A 234 7.07 -24.64 14.15
CA GLN A 234 7.71 -25.65 14.99
C GLN A 234 8.64 -26.55 14.17
N GLU A 235 8.25 -26.87 12.94
CA GLU A 235 9.03 -27.71 12.02
C GLU A 235 9.20 -26.98 10.69
N ALA A 236 10.40 -26.44 10.43
CA ALA A 236 10.68 -25.67 9.24
C ALA A 236 10.84 -26.57 8.00
N LYS A 237 10.11 -26.23 6.93
CA LYS A 237 10.31 -26.78 5.57
C LYS A 237 11.22 -25.91 4.73
N TRP A 238 11.27 -24.63 5.07
CA TRP A 238 12.10 -23.61 4.43
C TRP A 238 12.40 -22.51 5.45
N GLN A 239 13.58 -21.91 5.33
CA GLN A 239 14.01 -20.77 6.12
C GLN A 239 14.99 -19.94 5.28
N ASP A 240 14.78 -18.62 5.26
CA ASP A 240 15.74 -17.65 4.71
C ASP A 240 15.67 -16.38 5.56
N GLY A 241 16.82 -15.77 5.82
CA GLY A 241 16.96 -14.71 6.81
C GLY A 241 16.34 -15.10 8.16
N LYS A 242 15.38 -14.29 8.62
CA LYS A 242 14.63 -14.49 9.88
C LYS A 242 13.23 -15.07 9.66
N SER A 243 12.87 -15.38 8.41
CA SER A 243 11.57 -15.93 8.04
C SER A 243 11.61 -17.45 7.89
N LYS A 244 10.51 -18.11 8.25
CA LYS A 244 10.35 -19.57 8.07
C LYS A 244 9.00 -19.89 7.45
N LEU A 245 8.98 -20.98 6.69
CA LEU A 245 7.75 -21.63 6.26
C LEU A 245 7.80 -23.08 6.75
N GLY A 246 6.75 -23.53 7.41
CA GLY A 246 6.74 -24.88 7.95
C GLY A 246 5.45 -25.23 8.68
N TYR A 247 5.50 -26.26 9.49
CA TYR A 247 4.35 -26.71 10.28
C TYR A 247 4.32 -26.04 11.65
N SER A 248 3.15 -25.56 12.04
CA SER A 248 2.83 -25.14 13.40
C SER A 248 2.72 -26.33 14.36
N GLU A 249 2.54 -26.05 15.65
CA GLU A 249 2.29 -27.06 16.69
C GLU A 249 1.09 -27.97 16.35
N HIS A 250 0.06 -27.41 15.71
CA HIS A 250 -1.16 -28.11 15.31
C HIS A 250 -1.03 -28.81 13.93
N GLY A 251 0.17 -28.80 13.34
CA GLY A 251 0.43 -29.43 12.04
C GLY A 251 -0.07 -28.64 10.83
N HIS A 252 -0.46 -27.37 11.00
CA HIS A 252 -0.85 -26.49 9.89
C HIS A 252 0.35 -25.83 9.25
N ILE A 253 0.35 -25.69 7.92
CA ILE A 253 1.40 -24.92 7.23
C ILE A 253 1.18 -23.43 7.53
N VAL A 254 2.19 -22.81 8.14
CA VAL A 254 2.20 -21.39 8.53
C VAL A 254 3.49 -20.73 8.07
N PHE A 255 3.44 -19.42 7.88
CA PHE A 255 4.61 -18.57 7.65
C PHE A 255 4.96 -17.81 8.93
N GLU A 256 6.19 -17.94 9.41
CA GLU A 256 6.71 -17.20 10.56
C GLU A 256 7.60 -16.05 10.07
N PRO A 257 7.18 -14.78 10.23
CA PRO A 257 7.97 -13.62 9.84
C PRO A 257 9.01 -13.26 10.93
N PRO A 258 9.94 -12.32 10.63
CA PRO A 258 10.88 -11.78 11.61
C PRO A 258 10.14 -11.19 12.82
N LYS A 259 10.73 -11.26 14.01
CA LYS A 259 10.04 -10.86 15.25
C LYS A 259 9.71 -9.37 15.29
N GLU A 260 10.60 -8.58 14.72
CA GLU A 260 10.57 -7.12 14.62
C GLU A 260 9.57 -6.57 13.59
N HIS A 261 8.86 -7.43 12.86
CA HIS A 261 7.85 -7.04 11.87
C HIS A 261 6.48 -7.66 12.17
N ARG A 262 6.34 -8.36 13.30
CA ARG A 262 5.12 -9.09 13.66
C ARG A 262 4.00 -8.15 14.07
N GLY A 263 4.35 -7.07 14.75
CA GLY A 263 3.41 -6.02 15.16
C GLY A 263 2.87 -5.27 13.96
N ASP A 264 3.73 -4.94 13.00
CA ASP A 264 3.36 -4.26 11.75
C ASP A 264 2.36 -5.11 10.95
N ILE A 265 2.65 -6.41 10.83
CA ILE A 265 1.73 -7.38 10.21
C ILE A 265 0.39 -7.42 10.94
N ALA A 266 0.41 -7.46 12.28
CA ALA A 266 -0.82 -7.47 13.07
C ALA A 266 -1.68 -6.23 12.83
N ARG A 267 -1.08 -5.04 12.92
CA ARG A 267 -1.78 -3.76 12.71
C ARG A 267 -2.25 -3.58 11.26
N ALA A 268 -1.48 -4.05 10.27
CA ALA A 268 -1.89 -4.06 8.87
C ALA A 268 -3.10 -4.99 8.64
N LEU A 269 -3.09 -6.19 9.23
CA LEU A 269 -4.18 -7.16 9.08
C LEU A 269 -5.45 -6.74 9.83
N PHE A 270 -5.33 -6.20 11.04
CA PHE A 270 -6.46 -5.62 11.78
C PHE A 270 -7.07 -4.44 11.02
N TYR A 271 -6.23 -3.58 10.44
CA TYR A 271 -6.69 -2.49 9.57
C TYR A 271 -7.49 -3.03 8.39
N VAL A 272 -6.92 -3.94 7.59
CA VAL A 272 -7.59 -4.47 6.39
C VAL A 272 -8.90 -5.18 6.73
N ALA A 273 -8.90 -5.99 7.78
CA ALA A 273 -10.12 -6.67 8.25
C ALA A 273 -11.21 -5.66 8.60
N SER A 274 -10.85 -4.62 9.35
CA SER A 274 -11.81 -3.61 9.84
C SER A 274 -12.29 -2.69 8.72
N ALA A 275 -11.35 -2.14 7.95
CA ALA A 275 -11.57 -1.16 6.88
C ALA A 275 -12.40 -1.71 5.72
N TYR A 276 -12.19 -2.98 5.36
CA TYR A 276 -12.85 -3.62 4.21
C TYR A 276 -13.88 -4.68 4.61
N ASP A 277 -14.20 -4.78 5.90
CA ASP A 277 -15.14 -5.75 6.46
C ASP A 277 -14.85 -7.20 6.01
N LEU A 278 -13.59 -7.60 6.14
CA LEU A 278 -13.10 -8.91 5.70
C LEU A 278 -12.89 -9.86 6.88
N GLU A 279 -13.29 -11.11 6.68
CA GLU A 279 -13.15 -12.15 7.70
C GLU A 279 -11.71 -12.67 7.81
N MET A 280 -11.18 -12.68 9.04
CA MET A 280 -9.94 -13.34 9.39
C MET A 280 -10.12 -14.86 9.52
N ILE A 281 -9.03 -15.61 9.50
CA ILE A 281 -9.10 -17.05 9.78
C ILE A 281 -9.15 -17.25 11.30
N GLU A 282 -9.98 -18.17 11.77
CA GLU A 282 -10.03 -18.58 13.18
C GLU A 282 -8.63 -18.88 13.74
N GLY A 283 -8.29 -18.31 14.89
CA GLY A 283 -6.95 -18.39 15.49
C GLY A 283 -5.96 -17.31 15.04
N GLU A 284 -6.19 -16.62 13.91
CA GLU A 284 -5.35 -15.49 13.48
C GLU A 284 -5.45 -14.28 14.42
N PRO A 285 -6.65 -13.81 14.85
CA PRO A 285 -6.72 -12.63 15.70
C PRO A 285 -5.93 -12.79 17.01
N GLU A 286 -5.92 -13.97 17.61
CA GLU A 286 -5.27 -14.25 18.89
C GLU A 286 -3.74 -14.16 18.78
N ILE A 287 -3.16 -14.79 17.76
CA ILE A 287 -1.70 -14.70 17.55
C ILE A 287 -1.28 -13.30 17.13
N LEU A 288 -2.09 -12.62 16.30
CA LEU A 288 -1.80 -11.25 15.87
C LEU A 288 -1.91 -10.27 17.04
N LEU A 289 -2.85 -10.48 17.98
CA LEU A 289 -2.93 -9.66 19.18
C LEU A 289 -1.72 -9.87 20.09
N GLN A 290 -1.25 -11.11 20.22
CA GLN A 290 -0.01 -11.39 20.95
C GLN A 290 1.19 -10.68 20.29
N TRP A 291 1.30 -10.78 18.97
CA TRP A 291 2.35 -10.13 18.20
C TRP A 291 2.32 -8.60 18.28
N HIS A 292 1.12 -8.02 18.24
CA HIS A 292 0.93 -6.60 18.48
C HIS A 292 1.48 -6.14 19.84
N LYS A 293 1.35 -6.98 20.88
CA LYS A 293 1.87 -6.70 22.23
C LYS A 293 3.38 -6.91 22.34
N ASP A 294 3.89 -7.95 21.68
CA ASP A 294 5.31 -8.31 21.70
C ASP A 294 6.18 -7.36 20.86
N ASP A 295 5.58 -6.75 19.83
CA ASP A 295 6.22 -5.84 18.87
C ASP A 295 5.42 -4.53 18.77
N PRO A 296 5.61 -3.61 19.74
CA PRO A 296 4.87 -2.35 19.80
C PRO A 296 5.24 -1.42 18.64
N VAL A 297 4.35 -0.48 18.32
CA VAL A 297 4.58 0.53 17.28
C VAL A 297 5.91 1.24 17.52
N ASN A 298 6.72 1.30 16.47
CA ASN A 298 8.02 1.96 16.49
C ASN A 298 8.01 3.24 15.63
N ALA A 299 9.12 3.97 15.64
CA ALA A 299 9.24 5.24 14.93
C ALA A 299 9.17 5.07 13.40
N GLU A 300 9.71 3.97 12.87
CA GLU A 300 9.70 3.67 11.44
C GLU A 300 8.29 3.39 10.95
N GLU A 301 7.51 2.58 11.66
CA GLU A 301 6.12 2.29 11.32
C GLU A 301 5.23 3.55 11.43
N SER A 302 5.46 4.38 12.45
CA SER A 302 4.75 5.66 12.59
C SER A 302 5.05 6.60 11.43
N ALA A 303 6.33 6.72 11.06
CA ALA A 303 6.76 7.53 9.92
C ALA A 303 6.19 6.98 8.60
N ARG A 304 6.17 5.66 8.44
CA ARG A 304 5.55 5.00 7.29
C ARG A 304 4.06 5.32 7.19
N ASN A 305 3.33 5.27 8.32
CA ASN A 305 1.91 5.64 8.37
C ASN A 305 1.70 7.12 8.00
N ASP A 306 2.57 8.03 8.46
CA ASP A 306 2.57 9.44 8.06
C ASP A 306 2.77 9.60 6.55
N GLU A 307 3.79 8.96 5.98
CA GLU A 307 4.10 9.04 4.55
C GLU A 307 2.96 8.50 3.70
N ILE A 308 2.40 7.32 4.02
CA ILE A 308 1.23 6.78 3.30
C ILE A 308 0.09 7.79 3.31
N SER A 309 -0.15 8.44 4.44
CA SER A 309 -1.23 9.41 4.60
C SER A 309 -1.07 10.68 3.75
N ARG A 310 0.16 11.01 3.34
CA ARG A 310 0.39 12.10 2.36
C ARG A 310 -0.20 11.75 1.00
N PHE A 311 -0.08 10.49 0.58
CA PHE A 311 -0.48 10.05 -0.77
C PHE A 311 -1.91 9.52 -0.82
N GLN A 312 -2.29 8.63 0.11
CA GLN A 312 -3.63 8.05 0.15
C GLN A 312 -4.62 8.85 1.00
N ARG A 313 -4.17 9.85 1.76
CA ARG A 313 -5.05 10.70 2.60
C ARG A 313 -5.85 9.92 3.66
N ASN A 314 -5.45 8.69 3.98
CA ASN A 314 -5.92 7.91 5.12
C ASN A 314 -4.74 7.41 5.97
N ARG A 315 -5.06 6.97 7.19
CA ARG A 315 -4.08 6.43 8.14
C ARG A 315 -4.54 5.06 8.61
N ASN A 316 -3.58 4.23 9.02
CA ASN A 316 -3.87 3.04 9.78
C ASN A 316 -4.09 3.44 11.26
N PRO A 317 -5.33 3.39 11.77
CA PRO A 317 -5.64 3.82 13.13
C PRO A 317 -5.07 2.86 14.18
N PHE A 318 -4.74 1.61 13.83
CA PHE A 318 -4.08 0.67 14.74
C PHE A 318 -2.60 0.99 14.96
N VAL A 319 -2.00 1.80 14.08
CA VAL A 319 -0.65 2.37 14.28
C VAL A 319 -0.75 3.64 15.14
N ASP A 320 -1.71 4.53 14.83
CA ASP A 320 -1.89 5.78 15.59
C ASP A 320 -2.39 5.54 17.03
N HIS A 321 -3.26 4.53 17.22
CA HIS A 321 -3.89 4.16 18.48
C HIS A 321 -3.83 2.63 18.68
N PRO A 322 -2.69 2.10 19.16
CA PRO A 322 -2.48 0.66 19.34
C PRO A 322 -3.54 -0.02 20.22
N ASP A 323 -4.12 0.72 21.18
CA ASP A 323 -5.19 0.23 22.06
C ASP A 323 -6.47 -0.19 21.31
N LEU A 324 -6.64 0.25 20.06
CA LEU A 324 -7.74 -0.20 19.20
C LEU A 324 -7.67 -1.70 18.89
N ALA A 325 -6.47 -2.30 18.87
CA ALA A 325 -6.34 -3.74 18.63
C ALA A 325 -7.08 -4.55 19.70
N GLU A 326 -6.93 -4.17 20.97
CA GLU A 326 -7.67 -4.80 22.08
C GLU A 326 -9.14 -4.42 22.11
N LYS A 327 -9.46 -3.14 21.82
CA LYS A 327 -10.85 -2.64 21.82
C LYS A 327 -11.73 -3.31 20.76
N LEU A 328 -11.17 -3.62 19.59
CA LEU A 328 -11.94 -4.01 18.40
C LEU A 328 -11.82 -5.48 18.04
N ILE A 329 -10.95 -6.27 18.68
CA ILE A 329 -10.73 -7.67 18.29
C ILE A 329 -12.01 -8.50 18.26
N GLU A 330 -12.93 -8.27 19.21
CA GLU A 330 -14.22 -8.98 19.28
C GLU A 330 -15.20 -8.59 18.16
N GLN A 331 -14.96 -7.46 17.49
CA GLN A 331 -15.77 -6.97 16.36
C GLN A 331 -15.23 -7.48 15.01
N ILE A 332 -14.05 -8.11 14.99
CA ILE A 332 -13.47 -8.65 13.77
C ILE A 332 -14.08 -10.02 13.48
N HIS A 333 -14.77 -10.13 12.35
CA HIS A 333 -15.37 -11.38 11.93
C HIS A 333 -14.30 -12.43 11.61
N VAL A 334 -14.57 -13.67 12.00
CA VAL A 334 -13.72 -14.83 11.72
C VAL A 334 -14.47 -15.88 10.93
N LYS A 335 -13.74 -16.57 10.05
CA LYS A 335 -14.21 -17.74 9.34
C LYS A 335 -13.33 -18.94 9.65
N ARG A 336 -13.91 -20.13 9.51
CA ARG A 336 -13.21 -21.40 9.71
C ARG A 336 -12.00 -21.50 8.78
N ALA A 337 -10.90 -22.04 9.31
CA ALA A 337 -9.72 -22.37 8.53
C ALA A 337 -10.05 -23.36 7.37
N PRO A 338 -9.54 -23.13 6.15
CA PRO A 338 -9.71 -24.07 5.04
C PRO A 338 -9.08 -25.45 5.31
N ASP A 339 -9.72 -26.52 4.83
CA ASP A 339 -9.29 -27.90 5.09
C ASP A 339 -7.85 -28.20 4.64
N PHE A 340 -7.36 -27.55 3.58
CA PHE A 340 -5.98 -27.73 3.10
C PHE A 340 -4.92 -27.22 4.08
N MET A 341 -5.31 -26.39 5.06
CA MET A 341 -4.41 -25.96 6.13
C MET A 341 -4.18 -27.06 7.17
N HIS A 342 -5.04 -28.08 7.25
CA HIS A 342 -4.95 -29.16 8.24
C HIS A 342 -4.05 -30.35 7.83
N ALA A 343 -3.45 -30.32 6.64
CA ALA A 343 -2.75 -31.48 6.09
C ALA A 343 -1.31 -31.64 6.60
N ARG A 344 -1.11 -32.47 7.64
CA ARG A 344 0.03 -33.38 7.69
C ARG A 344 -0.33 -34.61 6.85
N SER A 345 0.22 -34.71 5.65
CA SER A 345 0.18 -35.96 4.86
C SER A 345 1.15 -36.98 5.44
#